data_AF-A0A8J6IPQ8-F1
#
_entry.id   AF-A0A8J6IPQ8-F1
#
_cell.length_a   1.000
_cell.length_b   1.000
_cell.length_c   1.000
_cell.angle_alpha   90.00
_cell.angle_beta   90.00
_cell.angle_gamma   90.00
#
_symmetry.space_group_name_H-M   'P 1'
#
loop_
_entity.id
_entity.type
_entity.pdbx_description
1 polymer ?
#
loop_
_entity_poly.entity_id
_entity_poly.type
_entity_poly.pdbx_seq_one_letter_code
_entity_poly.pdbx_strand_id
1 'polypeptide(L)'
;MKLQEIIGDSAKTDQVMNVLLGIEAEYRQSRSAAQRQGIEKAKENGVRFGRPKNPIPKGFNKVYDLYSKRMLSSTLAARALGVSVSTFFRLVRQYRNELENIEQ
;
A
#
# COMPACT_ATOMS: atom_id res chain seq x y z
N MET A 1 -12.24 -19.24 -30.83
CA MET A 1 -11.58 -19.86 -32.00
C MET A 1 -10.12 -20.00 -31.66
N LYS A 2 -9.59 -21.22 -31.60
CA LYS A 2 -8.17 -21.46 -31.33
C LYS A 2 -7.34 -21.15 -32.58
N LEU A 3 -6.16 -20.58 -32.44
CA LEU A 3 -5.26 -20.29 -33.57
C LEU A 3 -5.00 -21.52 -34.46
N GLN A 4 -4.89 -22.71 -33.84
CA GLN A 4 -4.76 -23.98 -34.55
C GLN A 4 -5.95 -24.29 -35.46
N GLU A 5 -7.17 -23.92 -35.06
CA GLU A 5 -8.40 -24.10 -35.86
C GLU A 5 -8.46 -23.12 -37.05
N ILE A 6 -7.73 -22.00 -36.98
CA ILE A 6 -7.67 -20.98 -38.05
C ILE A 6 -6.60 -21.36 -39.09
N ILE A 7 -5.42 -21.72 -38.60
CA ILE A 7 -4.23 -21.94 -39.43
C ILE A 7 -4.22 -23.37 -39.99
N GLY A 8 -4.80 -24.35 -39.27
CA GLY A 8 -4.88 -25.75 -39.69
C GLY A 8 -3.53 -26.50 -39.72
N ASP A 9 -2.43 -25.83 -39.38
CA ASP A 9 -1.07 -26.37 -39.36
C ASP A 9 -0.42 -26.07 -38.00
N SER A 10 -0.07 -27.13 -37.27
CA SER A 10 0.50 -27.01 -35.93
C SER A 10 1.85 -26.30 -35.93
N ALA A 11 2.74 -26.61 -36.88
CA ALA A 11 4.09 -26.06 -36.90
C ALA A 11 4.06 -24.56 -37.19
N LYS A 12 3.20 -24.12 -38.13
CA LYS A 12 2.99 -22.70 -38.42
C LYS A 12 2.31 -21.99 -37.26
N THR A 13 1.38 -22.66 -36.58
CA THR A 13 0.73 -22.09 -35.39
C THR A 13 1.72 -21.85 -34.26
N ASP A 14 2.62 -22.80 -34.00
CA ASP A 14 3.64 -22.68 -32.96
C ASP A 14 4.62 -21.53 -33.27
N GLN A 15 5.01 -21.37 -34.54
CA GLN A 15 5.83 -20.23 -34.98
C GLN A 15 5.14 -18.88 -34.73
N VAL A 16 3.87 -18.74 -35.12
CA VAL A 16 3.08 -17.51 -34.87
C VAL A 16 2.96 -17.25 -33.37
N MET A 17 2.68 -18.29 -32.58
CA MET A 17 2.55 -18.16 -31.13
C MET A 17 3.86 -17.68 -30.48
N ASN A 18 5.00 -18.21 -30.90
CA ASN A 18 6.30 -17.80 -30.37
C ASN A 18 6.60 -16.32 -30.65
N VAL A 19 6.28 -15.83 -31.85
CA VAL A 19 6.44 -14.41 -32.20
C VAL A 19 5.53 -13.54 -31.32
N LEU A 20 4.25 -13.91 -31.18
CA LEU A 20 3.31 -13.16 -30.34
C LEU A 20 3.75 -13.12 -28.87
N LEU A 21 4.25 -14.23 -28.34
CA LEU A 21 4.79 -14.30 -26.98
C LEU A 21 6.01 -13.39 -26.79
N GLY A 22 6.91 -13.35 -27.78
CA GLY A 22 8.06 -12.45 -27.78
C GLY A 22 7.63 -10.98 -27.72
N ILE A 23 6.69 -10.60 -28.59
CA ILE A 23 6.11 -9.26 -28.65
C ILE A 23 5.41 -8.90 -27.32
N GLU A 24 4.64 -9.83 -26.75
CA GLU A 24 4.00 -9.60 -25.45
C GLU A 24 5.01 -9.38 -24.32
N ALA A 25 6.12 -10.14 -24.33
CA ALA A 25 7.17 -10.00 -23.34
C ALA A 25 7.83 -8.60 -23.42
N GLU A 26 8.14 -8.14 -24.63
CA GLU A 26 8.66 -6.79 -24.88
C GLU A 26 7.68 -5.71 -24.41
N TYR A 27 6.39 -5.83 -24.74
CA TYR A 27 5.37 -4.88 -24.29
C TYR A 27 5.23 -4.85 -22.76
N ARG A 28 5.31 -6.00 -22.08
CA ARG A 28 5.30 -6.05 -20.60
C ARG A 28 6.49 -5.29 -20.02
N GLN A 29 7.69 -5.49 -20.57
CA GLN A 29 8.88 -4.78 -20.13
C GLN A 29 8.75 -3.27 -20.34
N SER A 30 8.31 -2.84 -21.53
CA SER A 30 8.10 -1.43 -21.85
C SER A 30 7.07 -0.77 -20.92
N ARG A 31 5.94 -1.44 -20.64
CA ARG A 31 4.92 -0.92 -19.71
C ARG A 31 5.46 -0.79 -18.28
N SER A 32 6.23 -1.78 -17.81
CA SER A 32 6.85 -1.73 -16.49
C SER A 32 7.84 -0.56 -16.37
N ALA A 33 8.67 -0.35 -17.39
CA ALA A 33 9.61 0.77 -17.43
C ALA A 33 8.90 2.13 -17.40
N ALA A 34 7.86 2.31 -18.22
CA ALA A 34 7.07 3.53 -18.25
C ALA A 34 6.33 3.77 -16.93
N GLN A 35 5.78 2.72 -16.31
CA GLN A 35 5.13 2.82 -15.01
C GLN A 35 6.11 3.28 -13.92
N ARG A 36 7.33 2.73 -13.91
CA ARG A 36 8.39 3.14 -12.98
C ARG A 36 8.74 4.62 -13.15
N GLN A 37 8.99 5.06 -14.38
CA GLN A 37 9.27 6.47 -14.67
C GLN A 37 8.12 7.39 -14.25
N GLY A 38 6.87 6.96 -14.47
CA GLY A 38 5.69 7.71 -14.03
C GLY A 38 5.60 7.82 -12.51
N ILE A 39 5.91 6.75 -11.77
CA ILE A 39 5.95 6.76 -10.31
C ILE A 39 7.07 7.68 -9.79
N GLU A 40 8.26 7.64 -10.40
CA GLU A 40 9.38 8.51 -10.04
C GLU A 40 9.01 9.99 -10.21
N LYS A 41 8.49 10.38 -11.38
CA LYS A 41 8.03 11.74 -11.63
C LYS A 41 6.91 12.19 -10.67
N ALA A 42 5.99 11.29 -10.34
CA ALA A 42 4.94 11.60 -9.36
C ALA A 42 5.50 11.78 -7.95
N LYS A 43 6.51 10.99 -7.54
CA LYS A 43 7.20 11.18 -6.26
C LYS A 43 7.95 12.51 -6.21
N GLU A 44 8.63 12.90 -7.29
CA GLU A 44 9.30 14.20 -7.43
C GLU A 44 8.31 15.36 -7.30
N ASN A 45 7.11 15.21 -7.88
CA ASN A 45 6.01 16.16 -7.74
C ASN A 45 5.32 16.13 -6.35
N GLY A 46 5.84 15.35 -5.40
CA GLY A 46 5.30 15.25 -4.04
C GLY A 46 3.98 14.48 -3.93
N VAL A 47 3.61 13.69 -4.95
CA VAL A 47 2.39 12.87 -4.89
C VAL A 47 2.55 11.83 -3.78
N ARG A 48 1.63 11.85 -2.82
CA ARG A 48 1.61 10.88 -1.73
C ARG A 48 1.05 9.55 -2.22
N PHE A 49 1.92 8.53 -2.26
CA PHE A 49 1.53 7.16 -2.60
C PHE A 49 0.99 6.38 -1.40
N GLY A 50 0.22 5.33 -1.71
CA GLY A 50 -0.35 4.41 -0.74
C GLY A 50 -1.63 4.93 -0.08
N ARG A 51 -2.17 4.12 0.83
CA ARG A 51 -3.39 4.48 1.57
C ARG A 51 -3.10 5.68 2.48
N PRO A 52 -3.96 6.73 2.49
CA PRO A 52 -3.80 7.83 3.43
C PRO A 52 -3.84 7.31 4.87
N LYS A 53 -3.02 7.89 5.76
CA LYS A 53 -3.08 7.57 7.19
C LYS A 53 -4.43 8.02 7.73
N ASN A 54 -5.11 7.16 8.48
CA ASN A 54 -6.29 7.58 9.24
C ASN A 54 -5.88 8.69 10.22
N PRO A 55 -6.70 9.76 10.35
CA PRO A 55 -6.45 10.79 11.34
C PRO A 55 -6.50 10.21 12.75
N ILE A 56 -5.87 10.90 13.70
CA ILE A 56 -5.97 10.55 15.12
C ILE A 56 -7.44 10.68 15.53
N PRO A 57 -8.05 9.63 16.13
CA PRO A 57 -9.45 9.69 16.56
C PRO A 57 -9.68 10.84 17.57
N LYS A 58 -10.86 11.47 17.50
CA LYS A 58 -11.25 12.50 18.48
C LYS A 58 -11.21 11.91 19.90
N GLY A 59 -10.63 12.65 20.84
CA GLY A 59 -10.52 12.20 22.23
C GLY A 59 -9.32 11.29 22.53
N PHE A 60 -8.45 11.02 21.55
CA PHE A 60 -7.23 10.23 21.75
C PHE A 60 -6.40 10.71 22.94
N ASN A 61 -6.17 12.03 23.09
CA ASN A 61 -5.35 12.59 24.16
C ASN A 61 -5.87 12.23 25.57
N LYS A 62 -7.20 12.26 25.76
CA LYS A 62 -7.83 11.88 27.03
C LYS A 62 -7.66 10.40 27.33
N VAL A 63 -7.90 9.56 26.32
CA VAL A 63 -7.74 8.10 26.44
C VAL A 63 -6.27 7.74 26.67
N TYR A 64 -5.34 8.45 26.01
CA TYR A 64 -3.91 8.27 26.19
C TYR A 64 -3.45 8.62 27.60
N ASP A 65 -3.91 9.73 28.18
CA ASP A 65 -3.57 10.11 29.56
C ASP A 65 -4.06 9.08 30.60
N LEU A 66 -5.27 8.54 30.41
CA LEU A 66 -5.77 7.47 31.28
C LEU A 66 -4.97 6.17 31.10
N TYR A 67 -4.59 5.85 29.86
CA TYR A 67 -3.77 4.69 29.55
C TYR A 67 -2.33 4.82 30.11
N SER A 68 -1.70 5.99 29.99
CA SER A 68 -0.32 6.24 30.45
C SER A 68 -0.21 6.14 31.97
N LYS A 69 -1.26 6.59 32.69
CA LYS A 69 -1.42 6.44 34.15
C LYS A 69 -1.84 5.03 34.58
N ARG A 70 -1.90 4.06 33.64
CA ARG A 70 -2.35 2.67 33.86
C ARG A 70 -3.77 2.54 34.43
N MET A 71 -4.60 3.58 34.29
CA MET A 71 -6.01 3.56 34.72
C MET A 71 -6.93 2.87 33.71
N LEU A 72 -6.46 2.69 32.47
CA LEU A 72 -7.23 2.07 31.41
C LEU A 72 -6.39 1.03 30.67
N SER A 73 -6.96 -0.15 30.38
CA SER A 73 -6.27 -1.18 29.60
C SER A 73 -6.21 -0.82 28.12
N SER A 74 -5.24 -1.37 27.38
CA SER A 74 -5.11 -1.15 25.94
C SER A 74 -6.36 -1.60 25.15
N THR A 75 -7.01 -2.68 25.57
CA THR A 75 -8.24 -3.18 24.96
C THR A 75 -9.41 -2.23 25.15
N LEU A 76 -9.57 -1.68 26.37
CA LEU A 76 -10.60 -0.70 26.66
C LEU A 76 -10.32 0.63 25.96
N ALA A 77 -9.05 1.04 25.85
CA ALA A 77 -8.63 2.25 25.15
C ALA A 77 -8.98 2.18 23.67
N ALA A 78 -8.64 1.05 23.05
CA ALA A 78 -8.94 0.78 21.64
C ALA A 78 -10.45 0.79 21.39
N ARG A 79 -11.23 0.14 22.27
CA ARG A 79 -12.69 0.13 22.20
C ARG A 79 -13.29 1.52 22.35
N ALA A 80 -12.83 2.31 23.32
CA ALA A 80 -13.29 3.68 23.54
C ALA A 80 -13.03 4.60 22.34
N LEU A 81 -11.96 4.34 21.58
CA LEU A 81 -11.59 5.08 20.38
C LEU A 81 -12.17 4.48 19.08
N GLY A 82 -12.87 3.35 19.14
CA GLY A 82 -13.43 2.67 17.97
C GLY A 82 -12.37 2.13 17.01
N VAL A 83 -11.18 1.77 17.51
CA VAL A 83 -10.06 1.26 16.70
C VAL A 83 -9.63 -0.13 17.14
N SER A 84 -8.90 -0.84 16.28
CA SER A 84 -8.25 -2.11 16.69
C SER A 84 -7.16 -1.85 17.73
N VAL A 85 -6.86 -2.85 18.58
CA VAL A 85 -5.78 -2.76 19.57
C VAL A 85 -4.42 -2.48 18.91
N SER A 86 -4.17 -3.09 17.74
CA SER A 86 -2.97 -2.80 16.94
C SER A 86 -2.90 -1.35 16.47
N THR A 87 -4.04 -0.77 16.05
CA THR A 87 -4.12 0.65 15.68
C THR A 87 -3.89 1.55 16.89
N PHE A 88 -4.42 1.19 18.05
CA PHE A 88 -4.18 1.92 19.29
C PHE A 88 -2.69 1.98 19.65
N PHE A 89 -1.97 0.86 19.63
CA PHE A 89 -0.52 0.86 19.89
C PHE A 89 0.26 1.66 18.86
N ARG A 90 -0.14 1.63 17.58
CA ARG A 90 0.45 2.47 16.53
C ARG A 90 0.27 3.95 16.84
N LEU A 91 -0.92 4.36 17.26
CA LEU A 91 -1.22 5.75 17.64
C LEU A 91 -0.40 6.18 18.87
N VAL A 92 -0.31 5.33 19.90
CA VAL A 92 0.51 5.57 21.10
C VAL A 92 1.98 5.82 20.74
N ARG A 93 2.55 4.97 19.88
CA ARG A 93 3.94 5.13 19.43
C ARG A 93 4.14 6.42 18.65
N GLN A 94 3.24 6.73 17.73
CA GLN A 94 3.30 7.95 16.95
C GLN A 94 3.24 9.20 17.86
N TYR A 95 2.31 9.22 18.81
CA TYR A 95 2.14 10.34 19.73
C TYR A 95 3.37 10.54 20.63
N ARG A 96 3.98 9.46 21.14
CA ARG A 96 5.22 9.54 21.91
C ARG A 96 6.38 10.14 21.12
N ASN A 97 6.57 9.68 19.88
CA ASN A 97 7.61 10.22 19.01
C ASN A 97 7.37 11.71 18.68
N GLU A 98 6.10 12.11 18.51
CA GLU A 98 5.75 13.53 18.30
C GLU A 98 6.09 14.38 19.53
N LEU A 99 5.88 13.88 20.75
CA LEU A 99 6.29 14.57 21.99
C LEU A 99 7.82 14.69 22.10
N GLU A 100 8.55 13.61 21.84
CA GLU A 100 10.03 13.59 21.91
C GLU A 100 10.67 14.57 20.91
N ASN A 101 10.04 14.78 19.75
CA ASN A 101 10.52 15.73 18.73
C ASN A 101 10.19 17.20 19.05
N ILE A 102 9.28 17.48 19.98
CA ILE A 102 8.93 18.85 20.40
C ILE A 102 9.86 19.33 21.54
N GLU A 103 10.41 18.38 22.31
CA GLU A 103 11.33 18.64 23.41
C GLU A 103 12.81 18.77 22.98
N GLN A 104 13.11 18.59 21.69
CA GLN A 104 14.43 18.76 21.06
C GLN A 104 14.52 20.07 20.28
#